data_AF-A0A3D1S1F2-F1
#
_entry.id   AF-A0A3D1S1F2-F1
#
_cell.length_a   1.000
_cell.length_b   1.000
_cell.length_c   1.000
_cell.angle_alpha   90.00
_cell.angle_beta   90.00
_cell.angle_gamma   90.00
#
_symmetry.space_group_name_H-M   'P 1'
#
loop_
_entity.id
_entity.type
_entity.pdbx_description
1 polymer ?
#
loop_
_entity_poly.entity_id
_entity_poly.type
_entity_poly.pdbx_seq_one_letter_code
_entity_poly.pdbx_strand_id
1 'polypeptide(L)' 'GDVQDTFADVESLVKDVGYRPTIDVAEGVRRFVDWYKSYYRQ' A
#
# COMPACT_ATOMS: atom_id res chain seq x y z
N GLY A 1 16.22 2.98 -17.06
CA GLY A 1 15.68 4.34 -16.94
C GLY A 1 15.23 4.46 -15.51
N ASP A 2 15.96 5.24 -14.71
CA ASP A 2 15.56 5.51 -13.34
C ASP A 2 14.23 6.25 -13.38
N VAL A 3 13.20 5.59 -12.86
CA VAL A 3 11.94 6.25 -12.53
C VAL A 3 12.29 7.15 -11.36
N GLN A 4 12.32 8.47 -11.57
CA GLN A 4 12.37 9.41 -10.45
C GLN A 4 11.20 9.07 -9.54
N ASP A 5 11.42 9.05 -8.22
CA ASP A 5 10.40 8.71 -7.24
C ASP A 5 9.09 9.47 -7.54
N THR A 6 8.13 8.77 -8.13
CA THR A 6 6.83 9.34 -8.49
C THR A 6 5.86 9.03 -7.37
N PHE A 7 5.43 10.07 -6.67
CA PHE A 7 4.37 9.99 -5.68
C PHE A 7 3.09 10.60 -6.28
N ALA A 8 1.96 9.93 -6.07
CA ALA A 8 0.66 10.50 -6.40
C ALA A 8 0.21 11.44 -5.28
N ASP A 9 -0.14 12.68 -5.63
CA ASP A 9 -0.90 13.55 -4.73
C ASP A 9 -2.33 12.99 -4.60
N VAL A 10 -2.72 12.67 -3.38
CA VAL A 10 -4.01 12.05 -3.04
C VAL A 10 -4.90 12.97 -2.20
N GLU A 11 -4.55 14.25 -2.03
CA GLU A 11 -5.31 15.15 -1.18
C GLU A 11 -6.79 15.31 -1.60
N SER A 12 -7.06 15.41 -2.90
CA SER A 12 -8.44 15.53 -3.41
C SER A 12 -9.24 14.27 -3.11
N LEU A 13 -8.68 13.09 -3.40
CA LEU A 13 -9.34 11.81 -3.17
C LEU A 13 -9.67 11.59 -1.70
N VAL A 14 -8.76 11.98 -0.81
CA VAL A 14 -9.00 11.94 0.64
C VAL A 14 -10.17 12.83 1.02
N LYS A 15 -10.26 14.06 0.50
CA LYS A 15 -11.36 14.98 0.82
C LYS A 15 -12.71 14.43 0.36
N ASP A 16 -12.74 13.81 -0.81
CA ASP A 16 -13.97 13.30 -1.42
C ASP A 16 -14.46 12.00 -0.78
N VAL A 17 -13.55 11.11 -0.35
CA VAL A 17 -13.88 9.75 0.09
C VAL A 17 -13.67 9.54 1.60
N GLY A 18 -12.91 10.43 2.26
CA GLY A 18 -12.57 10.34 3.68
C GLY A 18 -11.64 9.17 4.04
N TYR A 19 -11.15 8.42 3.06
CA TYR A 19 -10.31 7.25 3.29
C TYR A 19 -8.83 7.63 3.36
N ARG A 20 -8.17 7.23 4.46
CA ARG A 20 -6.72 7.29 4.63
C ARG A 20 -6.23 5.96 5.21
N PRO A 21 -5.26 5.28 4.58
CA PRO A 21 -4.65 4.10 5.18
C PRO A 21 -4.04 4.45 6.54
N THR A 22 -4.39 3.68 7.57
CA THR A 22 -3.84 3.84 8.92
C THR A 22 -2.73 2.83 9.23
N ILE A 23 -2.49 1.89 8.31
CA ILE A 23 -1.45 0.87 8.45
C ILE A 23 -0.15 1.41 7.87
N ASP A 24 0.93 1.35 8.65
CA ASP A 24 2.26 1.69 8.18
C ASP A 24 2.70 0.78 7.03
N VAL A 25 3.45 1.33 6.08
CA VAL A 25 3.93 0.59 4.90
C VAL A 25 4.66 -0.70 5.31
N ALA A 26 5.53 -0.64 6.31
CA ALA A 26 6.27 -1.81 6.79
C ALA A 26 5.34 -2.92 7.32
N GLU A 27 4.26 -2.54 8.01
CA GLU A 27 3.27 -3.48 8.52
C GLU A 27 2.41 -4.06 7.39
N GLY A 28 1.98 -3.22 6.44
CA GLY A 28 1.23 -3.66 5.27
C GLY A 28 2.01 -4.67 4.42
N VAL A 29 3.30 -4.41 4.19
CA VAL A 29 4.18 -5.32 3.44
C VAL A 29 4.35 -6.66 4.14
N ARG A 30 4.53 -6.67 5.48
CA ARG A 30 4.63 -7.93 6.25
C ARG A 30 3.37 -8.78 6.07
N ARG A 31 2.19 -8.20 6.30
CA ARG A 31 0.90 -8.89 6.17
C ARG A 31 0.68 -9.44 4.76
N PHE A 32 1.04 -8.66 3.74
CA PHE A 32 0.94 -9.08 2.35
C PHE A 32 1.82 -10.30 2.06
N VAL A 33 3.07 -10.29 2.50
CA VAL A 33 4.00 -11.42 2.31
C VAL A 33 3.52 -12.67 3.02
N ASP A 34 2.99 -12.55 4.23
CA ASP A 34 2.46 -13.68 4.99
C ASP A 34 1.24 -14.31 4.31
N TRP A 35 0.30 -13.48 3.84
CA TRP A 35 -0.82 -13.94 3.02
C TRP A 35 -0.35 -14.63 1.75
N TYR A 36 0.58 -14.03 1.00
CA TYR A 36 1.09 -14.58 -0.25
C TYR A 36 1.74 -15.96 -0.03
N LYS A 37 2.60 -16.08 0.98
CA LYS A 37 3.23 -17.36 1.34
C LYS A 37 2.20 -18.41 1.75
N SER A 38 1.16 -18.02 2.48
CA SER A 38 0.08 -18.94 2.87
C SER A 38 -0.74 -19.41 1.67
N TYR A 39 -1.00 -18.53 0.70
CA TYR A 39 -1.81 -18.83 -0.47
C TYR A 39 -1.11 -19.82 -1.43
N TYR A 40 0.21 -19.67 -1.61
CA TYR A 40 1.01 -20.50 -2.54
C TYR A 40 1.73 -21.70 -1.90
N ARG A 41 1.51 -21.98 -0.61
CA ARG A 41 2.02 -23.19 0.08
C ARG A 41 0.97 -24.30 0.21
N GLN A 42 -0.05 -24.31 -0.67
CA GLN A 42 -0.92 -25.47 -0.88
C GLN A 42 -0.31 -26.42 -1.92
#